data_AF-A0A9X1GEF9-F1
#
_entry.id   AF-A0A9X1GEF9-F1
#
_cell.length_a   1.000
_cell.length_b   1.000
_cell.length_c   1.000
_cell.angle_alpha   90.00
_cell.angle_beta   90.00
_cell.angle_gamma   90.00
#
_symmetry.space_group_name_H-M   'P 1'
#
loop_
_entity.id
_entity.type
_entity.pdbx_description
1 polymer ?
#
loop_
_entity_poly.entity_id
_entity_poly.type
_entity_poly.pdbx_seq_one_letter_code
_entity_poly.pdbx_strand_id
1 'polypeptide(L)' 'MKRVITYGTFDLLHYGHINLLKRAKQYGDYLI' A
#
# COMPACT_ATOMS: atom_id res chain seq x y z
N MET A 1 3.94 -12.09 12.46
CA MET A 1 3.79 -11.67 11.05
C MET A 1 2.48 -10.93 10.88
N LYS A 2 2.53 -9.61 10.76
CA LYS A 2 1.37 -8.74 10.59
C LYS A 2 1.13 -8.46 9.11
N ARG A 3 -0.08 -8.74 8.62
CA ARG A 3 -0.50 -8.48 7.24
C ARG A 3 -1.37 -7.21 7.18
N VAL A 4 -1.12 -6.38 6.19
CA VAL A 4 -1.88 -5.15 5.88
C VAL A 4 -2.52 -5.35 4.51
N ILE A 5 -3.74 -4.84 4.31
CA ILE A 5 -4.42 -4.85 3.01
C ILE A 5 -4.95 -3.45 2.73
N THR A 6 -4.92 -3.02 1.48
CA THR A 6 -5.57 -1.79 1.03
C THR A 6 -6.29 -2.03 -0.28
N TYR A 7 -7.32 -1.23 -0.54
CA TYR A 7 -8.15 -1.36 -1.72
C TYR A 7 -8.05 -0.07 -2.55
N GLY A 8 -8.02 -0.22 -3.87
CA GLY A 8 -8.00 0.90 -4.79
C GLY A 8 -7.97 0.41 -6.24
N THR A 9 -8.38 1.28 -7.15
CA THR A 9 -8.37 0.97 -8.60
C THR A 9 -6.97 1.02 -9.20
N PHE A 10 -6.10 1.92 -8.71
CA PHE A 10 -4.70 2.07 -9.13
C PHE A 10 -4.46 2.16 -10.66
N ASP A 11 -5.42 2.68 -11.42
CA ASP A 11 -5.41 2.69 -12.91
C ASP A 11 -4.20 3.41 -13.51
N LEU A 12 -4.09 4.72 -13.28
CA LEU A 12 -2.90 5.49 -13.63
C LEU A 12 -2.00 5.63 -12.41
N LEU A 13 -0.96 4.79 -12.32
CA LEU A 13 0.00 4.88 -11.21
C LEU A 13 0.76 6.21 -11.22
N HIS A 14 0.78 6.87 -10.06
CA HIS A 14 1.52 8.10 -9.83
C HIS A 14 2.10 8.11 -8.42
N TYR A 15 2.93 9.11 -8.11
CA TYR A 15 3.67 9.19 -6.84
C TYR A 15 2.78 9.10 -5.58
N GLY A 16 1.51 9.52 -5.68
CA GLY A 16 0.54 9.45 -4.60
C GLY A 16 0.21 8.01 -4.20
N HIS A 17 0.01 7.13 -5.18
CA HIS A 17 -0.20 5.70 -4.95
C HIS A 17 1.02 5.06 -4.28
N ILE A 18 2.23 5.40 -4.75
CA ILE A 18 3.47 4.89 -4.15
C ILE A 18 3.60 5.34 -2.69
N ASN A 19 3.32 6.61 -2.40
CA ASN A 19 3.37 7.14 -1.03
C ASN A 19 2.30 6.52 -0.12
N LEU A 20 1.14 6.15 -0.66
CA LEU A 20 0.11 5.40 0.07
C LEU A 20 0.60 4.00 0.39
N LEU A 21 1.07 3.24 -0.60
CA LEU A 21 1.55 1.86 -0.41
C LEU A 21 2.78 1.79 0.51
N LYS A 22 3.70 2.76 0.39
CA LYS A 22 4.89 2.87 1.27
C LYS A 22 4.49 3.06 2.73
N ARG A 23 3.51 3.92 3.02
CA ARG A 23 2.97 4.11 4.37
C ARG A 23 2.17 2.89 4.83
N ALA A 24 1.35 2.30 3.97
CA ALA A 24 0.61 1.08 4.29
C ALA A 24 1.54 -0.06 4.70
N LYS A 25 2.66 -0.26 3.98
CA LYS A 25 3.67 -1.25 4.31
C LYS A 25 4.36 -1.03 5.66
N GLN A 26 4.45 0.21 6.16
CA GLN A 26 5.04 0.48 7.49
C GLN A 26 4.20 -0.08 8.64
N TYR A 27 2.93 -0.41 8.42
CA TYR A 27 2.06 -0.95 9.46
C TYR A 27 2.14 -2.47 9.65
N GLY A 28 2.95 -3.18 8.86
CA GLY A 28 3.12 -4.63 9.02
C GLY A 28 4.26 -5.22 8.21
N ASP A 29 4.43 -6.53 8.33
CA ASP A 29 5.51 -7.28 7.70
C ASP A 29 5.18 -7.62 6.24
N TYR A 30 3.90 -7.57 5.85
CA TYR A 30 3.41 -7.92 4.51
C TYR A 30 2.22 -7.05 4.10
N LEU A 31 2.22 -6.55 2.86
CA LEU A 31 1.13 -5.75 2.28
C LEU A 31 0.50 -6.57 1.15
N ILE A 32 -0.81 -6.79 1.23
CA ILE A 32 -1.68 -7.45 0.24
C ILE A 32 -2.25 -6.39 -0.69
#